data_AF-A0A2G9LWC8-F1
#
_entry.id   AF-A0A2G9LWC8-F1
#
_cell.length_a   1.000
_cell.length_b   1.000
_cell.length_c   1.000
_cell.angle_alpha   90.00
_cell.angle_beta   90.00
_cell.angle_gamma   90.00
#
_symmetry.space_group_name_H-M   'P 1'
#
loop_
_entity.id
_entity.type
_entity.pdbx_description
1 polymer ?
#
loop_
_entity_poly.entity_id
_entity_poly.type
_entity_poly.pdbx_seq_one_letter_code
_entity_poly.pdbx_strand_id
1 'polypeptide(L)'
;MPIEDYEPIVQQCARRYARDPELRSEYAQLVRIAIWLALEKDPSLPENHAIVIGRSAIFHMLEKQERQKRTPPGGALLELQAPLFETGGLTVEDSVGRSDCPGHGLLLAEMHEQLRSRFGRYYSQGIAQSGLRGIPQAIVRTTLEQVAGIDPHNTDSYANFQFFAEHGLHPLLRAFFRGSYHVALSACYPDFYVPWMGSNVPPDYWSGRYSIQHATKAMQWFCDLHDLTTVGQARSVVTMSNLKASGLGGLAAHYHENTARLIQLVFSEARPWRLKHVPHGFWDSDDNRFDALDDFLQHVGCGSIVGLTPEATYDKELKKRVSRRTLTGFHLSNLLASQYDGRQYDMFHDIFPGQILPWTLAQVRISSWPDAQEVGVNAMRWVVEDYLGLSCEELPAVLTDRLMKALGFSGIMRNPVFGFENSPFRIADALYPGTFTPDDFSRFRPCSRIPDCGYLSS
;
A
#
# COMPACT_ATOMS: atom_id res chain seq x y z
N MET A 1 8.41 9.70 -72.49
CA MET A 1 9.64 10.53 -72.49
C MET A 1 10.86 9.61 -72.58
N PRO A 2 11.93 10.01 -73.28
CA PRO A 2 13.23 9.32 -73.21
C PRO A 2 13.75 9.26 -71.76
N ILE A 3 14.47 8.19 -71.40
CA ILE A 3 14.98 7.98 -70.03
C ILE A 3 16.00 9.07 -69.64
N GLU A 4 16.63 9.66 -70.65
CA GLU A 4 17.57 10.76 -70.57
C GLU A 4 16.98 11.99 -69.87
N ASP A 5 15.67 12.22 -69.98
CA ASP A 5 14.97 13.33 -69.32
C ASP A 5 14.92 13.15 -67.78
N TYR A 6 15.06 11.92 -67.29
CA TYR A 6 15.05 11.61 -65.84
C TYR A 6 16.45 11.55 -65.21
N GLU A 7 17.52 11.76 -66.00
CA GLU A 7 18.90 11.72 -65.50
C GLU A 7 19.19 12.69 -64.32
N PRO A 8 18.62 13.91 -64.28
CA PRO A 8 18.76 14.77 -63.10
C PRO A 8 18.19 14.13 -61.82
N ILE A 9 17.04 13.43 -61.93
CA ILE A 9 16.37 12.73 -60.83
C ILE A 9 17.17 11.50 -60.39
N VAL A 10 17.73 10.75 -61.34
CA VAL A 10 18.65 9.63 -61.11
C VAL A 10 19.82 10.07 -60.24
N GLN A 11 20.51 11.14 -60.66
CA GLN A 11 21.67 11.67 -59.94
C GLN A 11 21.30 12.24 -58.57
N GLN A 12 20.15 12.90 -58.46
CA GLN A 12 19.61 13.40 -57.20
C GLN A 12 19.34 12.26 -56.21
N CYS A 13 18.76 11.15 -56.68
CA CYS A 13 18.50 9.98 -55.84
C CYS A 13 19.82 9.34 -55.37
N ALA A 14 20.78 9.12 -56.26
CA ALA A 14 22.07 8.51 -55.91
C ALA A 14 22.90 9.34 -54.91
N ARG A 15 22.96 10.68 -55.10
CA ARG A 15 23.66 11.61 -54.17
C ARG A 15 23.14 11.55 -52.74
N ARG A 16 21.87 11.22 -52.55
CA ARG A 16 21.25 11.14 -51.23
C ARG A 16 21.77 9.96 -50.40
N TYR A 17 22.17 8.87 -51.06
CA TYR A 17 22.55 7.61 -50.41
C TYR A 17 24.05 7.31 -50.44
N ALA A 18 24.83 7.94 -51.33
CA ALA A 18 26.29 7.79 -51.39
C ALA A 18 27.00 9.13 -51.61
N ARG A 19 28.06 9.37 -50.82
CA ARG A 19 29.03 10.47 -51.03
C ARG A 19 30.21 10.03 -51.90
N ASP A 20 30.55 8.74 -51.86
CA ASP A 20 31.60 8.13 -52.66
C ASP A 20 31.22 8.06 -54.15
N PRO A 21 32.11 8.48 -55.10
CA PRO A 21 31.81 8.48 -56.53
C PRO A 21 31.48 7.12 -57.13
N GLU A 22 32.12 6.04 -56.67
CA GLU A 22 31.91 4.68 -57.21
C GLU A 22 30.53 4.14 -56.81
N LEU A 23 30.24 4.11 -55.51
CA LEU A 23 28.92 3.73 -54.97
C LEU A 23 27.78 4.58 -55.55
N ARG A 24 28.05 5.87 -55.80
CA ARG A 24 27.07 6.76 -56.41
C ARG A 24 26.78 6.37 -57.86
N SER A 25 27.77 5.90 -58.60
CA SER A 25 27.58 5.39 -59.97
C SER A 25 26.70 4.14 -59.96
N GLU A 26 26.94 3.21 -59.04
CA GLU A 26 26.15 1.98 -58.89
C GLU A 26 24.68 2.29 -58.53
N TYR A 27 24.45 3.17 -57.56
CA TYR A 27 23.09 3.59 -57.21
C TYR A 27 22.39 4.34 -58.35
N ALA A 28 23.12 5.15 -59.12
CA ALA A 28 22.56 5.81 -60.29
C ALA A 28 22.14 4.79 -61.36
N GLN A 29 22.95 3.75 -61.63
CA GLN A 29 22.57 2.68 -62.56
C GLN A 29 21.31 1.94 -62.07
N LEU A 30 21.23 1.64 -60.78
CA LEU A 30 20.08 0.96 -60.21
C LEU A 30 18.79 1.80 -60.30
N VAL A 31 18.88 3.11 -60.08
CA VAL A 31 17.76 4.04 -60.26
C VAL A 31 17.34 4.14 -61.73
N ARG A 32 18.29 4.17 -62.68
CA ARG A 32 17.98 4.16 -64.12
C ARG A 32 17.17 2.93 -64.50
N ILE A 33 17.62 1.74 -64.07
CA ILE A 33 16.92 0.48 -64.36
C ILE A 33 15.51 0.50 -63.78
N ALA A 34 15.34 0.99 -62.55
CA ALA A 34 14.02 1.05 -61.91
C ALA A 34 13.05 2.03 -62.61
N ILE A 35 13.54 3.20 -63.03
CA ILE A 35 12.75 4.17 -63.78
C ILE A 35 12.42 3.66 -65.18
N TRP A 36 13.38 2.99 -65.85
CA TRP A 36 13.17 2.36 -67.15
C TRP A 36 12.03 1.33 -67.11
N LEU A 37 12.07 0.42 -66.13
CA LEU A 37 11.02 -0.59 -65.92
C LEU A 37 9.66 0.04 -65.59
N ALA A 38 9.64 1.22 -64.96
CA ALA A 38 8.41 1.96 -64.69
C ALA A 38 7.85 2.63 -65.97
N LEU A 39 8.72 3.18 -66.82
CA LEU A 39 8.36 3.78 -68.10
C LEU A 39 7.83 2.75 -69.11
N GLU A 40 8.29 1.49 -69.06
CA GLU A 40 7.71 0.41 -69.85
C GLU A 40 6.24 0.13 -69.51
N LYS A 41 5.84 0.38 -68.25
CA LYS A 41 4.47 0.16 -67.77
C LYS A 41 3.59 1.41 -67.91
N ASP A 42 4.17 2.59 -67.71
CA ASP A 42 3.50 3.89 -67.85
C ASP A 42 4.42 4.86 -68.62
N PRO A 43 4.17 5.05 -69.94
CA PRO A 43 4.95 5.95 -70.78
C PRO A 43 4.89 7.43 -70.35
N SER A 44 3.95 7.79 -69.47
CA SER A 44 3.69 9.14 -68.97
C SER A 44 4.07 9.35 -67.49
N LEU A 45 5.06 8.59 -66.99
CA LEU A 45 5.46 8.58 -65.58
C LEU A 45 5.76 9.99 -65.01
N PRO A 46 4.98 10.48 -64.01
CA PRO A 46 5.26 11.76 -63.38
C PRO A 46 6.60 11.79 -62.64
N GLU A 47 7.31 12.92 -62.67
CA GLU A 47 8.63 13.10 -62.02
C GLU A 47 8.63 12.74 -60.53
N ASN A 48 7.58 13.13 -59.79
CA ASN A 48 7.43 12.78 -58.38
C ASN A 48 7.37 11.26 -58.16
N HIS A 49 6.73 10.54 -59.07
CA HIS A 49 6.64 9.09 -59.00
C HIS A 49 8.01 8.45 -59.31
N ALA A 50 8.74 8.98 -60.31
CA ALA A 50 10.11 8.56 -60.60
C ALA A 50 11.07 8.75 -59.42
N ILE A 51 10.93 9.84 -58.66
CA ILE A 51 11.71 10.07 -57.42
C ILE A 51 11.40 8.99 -56.37
N VAL A 52 10.12 8.64 -56.18
CA VAL A 52 9.72 7.60 -55.22
C VAL A 52 10.24 6.23 -55.64
N ILE A 53 10.12 5.88 -56.92
CA ILE A 53 10.62 4.61 -57.48
C ILE A 53 12.14 4.51 -57.33
N GLY A 54 12.88 5.57 -57.70
CA GLY A 54 14.33 5.60 -57.57
C GLY A 54 14.81 5.43 -56.14
N ARG A 55 14.19 6.15 -55.19
CA ARG A 55 14.51 6.00 -53.76
C ARG A 55 14.16 4.61 -53.23
N SER A 56 13.02 4.07 -53.62
CA SER A 56 12.56 2.76 -53.19
C SER A 56 13.46 1.65 -53.73
N ALA A 57 13.97 1.78 -54.95
CA ALA A 57 14.88 0.81 -55.55
C ALA A 57 16.21 0.73 -54.78
N ILE A 58 16.84 1.87 -54.48
CA ILE A 58 18.06 1.91 -53.67
C ILE A 58 17.78 1.36 -52.27
N PHE A 59 16.66 1.77 -51.66
CA PHE A 59 16.27 1.31 -50.33
C PHE A 59 16.08 -0.23 -50.29
N HIS A 60 15.39 -0.83 -51.26
CA HIS A 60 15.18 -2.27 -51.31
C HIS A 60 16.48 -3.04 -51.59
N MET A 61 17.40 -2.50 -52.38
CA MET A 61 18.72 -3.12 -52.57
C MET A 61 19.52 -3.13 -51.27
N LEU A 62 19.58 -2.00 -50.57
CA LEU A 62 20.20 -1.91 -49.24
C LEU A 62 19.52 -2.86 -48.26
N GLU A 63 18.19 -2.94 -48.27
CA GLU A 63 17.44 -3.87 -47.44
C GLU A 63 17.75 -5.34 -47.78
N LYS A 64 17.93 -5.67 -49.06
CA LYS A 64 18.30 -7.02 -49.52
C LYS A 64 19.72 -7.40 -49.08
N GLN A 65 20.68 -6.49 -49.21
CA GLN A 65 22.05 -6.68 -48.71
C GLN A 65 22.05 -6.86 -47.18
N GLU A 66 21.26 -6.07 -46.46
CA GLU A 66 21.10 -6.20 -45.00
C GLU A 66 20.40 -7.51 -44.62
N ARG A 67 19.42 -7.98 -45.39
CA ARG A 67 18.79 -9.31 -45.19
C ARG A 67 19.76 -10.45 -45.44
N GLN A 68 20.73 -10.30 -46.35
CA GLN A 68 21.77 -11.30 -46.59
C GLN A 68 22.78 -11.39 -45.43
N LYS A 69 23.00 -10.30 -44.69
CA LYS A 69 23.76 -10.32 -43.43
C LYS A 69 23.01 -11.01 -42.29
N ARG A 70 21.67 -11.08 -42.36
CA ARG A 70 20.82 -11.76 -41.38
C ARG A 70 20.83 -13.27 -41.62
N THR A 71 21.81 -13.93 -41.00
CA THR A 71 21.92 -15.36 -40.61
C THR A 71 22.53 -16.38 -41.58
N PRO A 72 23.26 -17.35 -40.99
CA PRO A 72 22.77 -18.72 -40.88
C PRO A 72 22.26 -19.04 -39.47
N PRO A 73 21.27 -19.95 -39.35
CA PRO A 73 20.70 -20.37 -38.08
C PRO A 73 21.67 -21.32 -37.36
N GLY A 74 22.10 -20.96 -36.14
CA GLY A 74 22.94 -21.86 -35.32
C GLY A 74 24.15 -21.23 -34.62
N GLY A 75 24.37 -19.92 -34.70
CA GLY A 75 25.42 -19.26 -33.92
C GLY A 75 25.09 -19.23 -32.43
N ALA A 76 25.71 -20.11 -31.65
CA ALA A 76 25.61 -20.12 -30.19
C ALA A 76 26.17 -18.81 -29.59
N LEU A 77 25.76 -18.52 -28.35
CA LEU A 77 26.20 -17.38 -27.51
C LEU A 77 27.73 -17.14 -27.47
N LEU A 78 28.53 -18.16 -27.80
CA LEU A 78 30.00 -18.17 -27.78
C LEU A 78 30.68 -17.18 -28.74
N GLU A 79 29.97 -16.61 -29.72
CA GLU A 79 30.55 -15.65 -30.67
C GLU A 79 30.45 -14.17 -30.23
N LEU A 80 29.88 -13.86 -29.06
CA LEU A 80 30.10 -12.56 -28.40
C LEU A 80 31.50 -12.46 -27.75
N GLN A 81 32.32 -13.52 -27.92
CA GLN A 81 33.71 -13.57 -27.48
C GLN A 81 34.70 -12.91 -28.45
N ALA A 82 34.24 -12.22 -29.50
CA ALA A 82 35.11 -11.40 -30.31
C ALA A 82 35.56 -10.16 -29.51
N PRO A 83 36.86 -9.83 -29.49
CA PRO A 83 37.36 -8.73 -28.69
C PRO A 83 36.84 -7.37 -29.19
N LEU A 84 36.45 -6.49 -28.26
CA LEU A 84 35.98 -5.11 -28.46
C LEU A 84 37.01 -4.22 -29.19
N PHE A 85 38.25 -4.67 -29.31
CA PHE A 85 39.35 -4.00 -29.99
C PHE A 85 40.14 -5.01 -30.84
N GLU A 86 40.66 -4.55 -31.99
CA GLU A 86 41.52 -5.35 -32.88
C GLU A 86 42.79 -5.91 -32.21
N THR A 87 43.14 -5.41 -31.02
CA THR A 87 44.29 -5.85 -30.22
C THR A 87 43.99 -6.98 -29.23
N GLY A 88 42.75 -7.48 -29.17
CA GLY A 88 42.41 -8.69 -28.41
C GLY A 88 42.27 -8.49 -26.90
N GLY A 89 41.12 -8.90 -26.34
CA GLY A 89 41.02 -9.20 -24.91
C GLY A 89 39.78 -8.75 -24.14
N LEU A 90 38.75 -8.17 -24.78
CA LEU A 90 37.56 -7.72 -24.04
C LEU A 90 36.29 -8.12 -24.77
N THR A 91 35.63 -9.16 -24.29
CA THR A 91 34.31 -9.58 -24.79
C THR A 91 33.21 -8.75 -24.10
N VAL A 92 31.99 -8.73 -24.63
CA VAL A 92 30.86 -8.04 -23.96
C VAL A 92 30.60 -8.65 -22.57
N GLU A 93 30.96 -9.92 -22.36
CA GLU A 93 30.90 -10.59 -21.07
C GLU A 93 32.09 -10.23 -20.15
N ASP A 94 33.30 -10.05 -20.69
CA ASP A 94 34.50 -9.66 -19.92
C ASP A 94 34.53 -8.18 -19.51
N SER A 95 33.71 -7.35 -20.16
CA SER A 95 33.54 -5.93 -19.80
C SER A 95 32.65 -5.75 -18.57
N VAL A 96 31.84 -6.75 -18.18
CA VAL A 96 31.00 -6.70 -16.98
C VAL A 96 31.89 -6.83 -15.73
N GLY A 97 32.26 -5.69 -15.12
CA GLY A 97 32.93 -5.64 -13.82
C GLY A 97 34.42 -5.28 -13.81
N ARG A 98 35.00 -4.73 -14.89
CA ARG A 98 36.41 -4.28 -14.92
C ARG A 98 36.54 -2.75 -14.84
N SER A 99 37.45 -2.27 -13.99
CA SER A 99 37.74 -0.84 -13.77
C SER A 99 38.49 -0.14 -14.92
N ASP A 100 38.98 -0.91 -15.91
CA ASP A 100 39.99 -0.46 -16.87
C ASP A 100 39.41 -0.38 -18.29
N CYS A 101 38.25 0.28 -18.45
CA CYS A 101 37.59 0.47 -19.76
C CYS A 101 37.94 1.82 -20.40
N PRO A 102 38.14 1.89 -21.75
CA PRO A 102 38.31 3.15 -22.45
C PRO A 102 37.05 4.00 -22.33
N GLY A 103 37.23 5.33 -22.22
CA GLY A 103 36.21 6.27 -21.76
C GLY A 103 34.78 5.93 -22.20
N HIS A 104 33.92 5.64 -21.22
CA HIS A 104 32.47 5.43 -21.23
C HIS A 104 31.72 5.56 -22.59
N GLY A 105 31.82 6.71 -23.30
CA GLY A 105 31.17 6.92 -24.59
C GLY A 105 31.71 6.11 -25.78
N LEU A 106 33.02 5.77 -25.79
CA LEU A 106 33.65 4.95 -26.83
C LEU A 106 33.17 3.50 -26.75
N LEU A 107 33.05 2.97 -25.53
CA LEU A 107 32.55 1.60 -25.28
C LEU A 107 31.11 1.42 -25.81
N LEU A 108 30.23 2.40 -25.55
CA LEU A 108 28.85 2.36 -26.03
C LEU A 108 28.77 2.43 -27.55
N ALA A 109 29.56 3.31 -28.18
CA ALA A 109 29.59 3.47 -29.63
C ALA A 109 30.06 2.20 -30.34
N GLU A 110 31.13 1.58 -29.83
CA GLU A 110 31.67 0.31 -30.33
C GLU A 110 30.66 -0.83 -30.18
N MET A 111 30.01 -0.93 -29.02
CA MET A 111 28.96 -1.92 -28.77
C MET A 111 27.81 -1.78 -29.79
N HIS A 112 27.32 -0.57 -30.05
CA HIS A 112 26.27 -0.35 -31.06
C HIS A 112 26.74 -0.73 -32.48
N GLU A 113 28.00 -0.47 -32.82
CA GLU A 113 28.55 -0.79 -34.14
C GLU A 113 28.66 -2.30 -34.37
N GLN A 114 29.13 -3.05 -33.37
CA GLN A 114 29.18 -4.51 -33.44
C GLN A 114 27.78 -5.13 -33.55
N LEU A 115 26.82 -4.60 -32.79
CA LEU A 115 25.42 -5.04 -32.88
C LEU A 115 24.82 -4.77 -34.27
N ARG A 116 25.13 -3.61 -34.87
CA ARG A 116 24.72 -3.30 -36.25
C ARG A 116 25.39 -4.19 -37.29
N SER A 117 26.67 -4.49 -37.11
CA SER A 117 27.40 -5.41 -37.99
C SER A 117 26.75 -6.80 -38.01
N ARG A 118 26.36 -7.31 -36.84
CA ARG A 118 25.81 -8.67 -36.68
C ARG A 118 24.32 -8.79 -36.98
N PHE A 119 23.50 -7.84 -36.55
CA PHE A 119 22.03 -7.92 -36.64
C PHE A 119 21.42 -6.90 -37.61
N GLY A 120 22.27 -6.12 -38.29
CA GLY A 120 21.90 -5.08 -39.23
C GLY A 120 21.52 -3.76 -38.55
N ARG A 121 21.21 -2.74 -39.36
CA ARG A 121 20.88 -1.37 -38.89
C ARG A 121 19.84 -1.29 -37.78
N TYR A 122 18.86 -2.21 -37.77
CA TYR A 122 17.81 -2.32 -36.75
C TYR A 122 18.06 -3.54 -35.85
N TYR A 123 19.23 -3.59 -35.23
CA TYR A 123 19.70 -4.76 -34.49
C TYR A 123 18.70 -5.23 -33.41
N SER A 124 17.91 -4.35 -32.79
CA SER A 124 16.91 -4.74 -31.79
C SER A 124 15.83 -5.67 -32.37
N GLN A 125 15.41 -5.44 -33.62
CA GLN A 125 14.50 -6.33 -34.34
C GLN A 125 15.20 -7.63 -34.77
N GLY A 126 16.47 -7.54 -35.17
CA GLY A 126 17.29 -8.70 -35.51
C GLY A 126 17.51 -9.63 -34.32
N ILE A 127 17.78 -9.09 -33.13
CA ILE A 127 17.88 -9.84 -31.87
C ILE A 127 16.53 -10.51 -31.57
N ALA A 128 15.41 -9.81 -31.76
CA ALA A 128 14.08 -10.35 -31.48
C ALA A 128 13.75 -11.54 -32.40
N GLN A 129 14.19 -11.47 -33.66
CA GLN A 129 14.05 -12.54 -34.65
C GLN A 129 15.03 -13.71 -34.42
N SER A 130 16.19 -13.45 -33.80
CA SER A 130 17.20 -14.48 -33.53
C SER A 130 16.81 -15.47 -32.43
N GLY A 131 15.88 -15.11 -31.55
CA GLY A 131 15.48 -15.93 -30.40
C GLY A 131 16.51 -16.00 -29.26
N LEU A 132 17.64 -15.29 -29.37
CA LEU A 132 18.69 -15.25 -28.35
C LEU A 132 18.19 -14.51 -27.09
N ARG A 133 17.96 -15.26 -26.02
CA ARG A 133 17.54 -14.75 -24.71
C ARG A 133 18.78 -14.29 -23.92
N GLY A 134 18.73 -13.13 -23.28
CA GLY A 134 19.80 -12.62 -22.41
C GLY A 134 20.60 -11.44 -22.99
N ILE A 135 20.72 -11.32 -24.31
CA ILE A 135 21.43 -10.21 -24.98
C ILE A 135 20.85 -8.83 -24.59
N PRO A 136 19.51 -8.63 -24.60
CA PRO A 136 18.94 -7.35 -24.18
C PRO A 136 19.28 -6.97 -22.73
N GLN A 137 19.33 -7.96 -21.83
CA GLN A 137 19.70 -7.75 -20.43
C GLN A 137 21.19 -7.40 -20.28
N ALA A 138 22.06 -8.11 -21.00
CA ALA A 138 23.51 -7.84 -21.00
C ALA A 138 23.81 -6.42 -21.47
N ILE A 139 23.19 -5.97 -22.57
CA ILE A 139 23.35 -4.60 -23.09
C ILE A 139 22.96 -3.56 -22.03
N VAL A 140 21.85 -3.77 -21.33
CA VAL A 140 21.38 -2.84 -20.29
C VAL A 140 22.34 -2.83 -19.09
N ARG A 141 22.79 -4.00 -18.61
CA ARG A 141 23.77 -4.11 -17.51
C ARG A 141 25.09 -3.44 -17.85
N THR A 142 25.69 -3.74 -19.00
CA THR A 142 26.94 -3.13 -19.45
C THR A 142 26.80 -1.61 -19.58
N THR A 143 25.66 -1.12 -20.09
CA THR A 143 25.44 0.33 -20.22
C THR A 143 25.32 1.02 -18.86
N LEU A 144 24.66 0.40 -17.88
CA LEU A 144 24.56 0.96 -16.54
C LEU A 144 25.93 0.93 -15.84
N GLU A 145 26.51 -0.26 -15.72
CA GLU A 145 27.70 -0.48 -14.88
C GLU A 145 28.96 0.12 -15.50
N GLN A 146 29.16 -0.04 -16.81
CA GLN A 146 30.44 0.25 -17.47
C GLN A 146 30.44 1.53 -18.29
N VAL A 147 29.29 1.94 -18.83
CA VAL A 147 29.17 3.20 -19.60
C VAL A 147 28.75 4.35 -18.71
N ALA A 148 28.01 4.11 -17.64
CA ALA A 148 27.59 5.20 -16.78
C ALA A 148 28.21 5.15 -15.36
N GLY A 149 28.97 4.10 -15.03
CA GLY A 149 29.61 3.95 -13.72
C GLY A 149 28.60 3.86 -12.59
N ILE A 150 27.40 3.37 -12.91
CA ILE A 150 26.24 3.35 -12.04
C ILE A 150 26.31 2.12 -11.16
N ASP A 151 26.27 2.32 -9.85
CA ASP A 151 26.11 1.21 -8.90
C ASP A 151 24.68 0.64 -9.04
N PRO A 152 24.52 -0.66 -9.38
CA PRO A 152 23.22 -1.32 -9.43
C PRO A 152 22.45 -1.27 -8.11
N HIS A 153 23.13 -1.06 -6.99
CA HIS A 153 22.54 -0.97 -5.65
C HIS A 153 22.08 0.44 -5.28
N ASN A 154 22.43 1.48 -6.04
CA ASN A 154 22.05 2.86 -5.77
C ASN A 154 21.03 3.37 -6.79
N THR A 155 19.79 2.91 -6.69
CA THR A 155 18.70 3.20 -7.65
C THR A 155 18.27 4.67 -7.77
N ASP A 156 18.63 5.54 -6.83
CA ASP A 156 18.17 6.94 -6.78
C ASP A 156 18.69 7.79 -7.93
N SER A 157 19.74 7.33 -8.62
CA SER A 157 20.57 8.22 -9.43
C SER A 157 20.55 7.93 -10.94
N TYR A 158 19.90 6.87 -11.44
CA TYR A 158 20.50 6.20 -12.60
C TYR A 158 19.63 5.56 -13.70
N ALA A 159 18.31 5.42 -13.58
CA ALA A 159 17.57 4.68 -14.61
C ALA A 159 16.13 5.17 -14.82
N ASN A 160 16.00 6.42 -15.21
CA ASN A 160 14.75 6.98 -15.73
C ASN A 160 14.68 6.83 -17.26
N PHE A 161 13.55 7.17 -17.87
CA PHE A 161 13.37 7.11 -19.32
C PHE A 161 14.42 7.93 -20.10
N GLN A 162 14.88 9.05 -19.53
CA GLN A 162 15.87 9.93 -20.15
C GLN A 162 17.22 9.23 -20.34
N PHE A 163 17.68 8.48 -19.34
CA PHE A 163 18.91 7.67 -19.43
C PHE A 163 18.87 6.73 -20.65
N PHE A 164 17.80 5.95 -20.82
CA PHE A 164 17.68 5.01 -21.93
C PHE A 164 17.55 5.72 -23.30
N ALA A 165 17.04 6.95 -23.33
CA ALA A 165 16.97 7.75 -24.54
C ALA A 165 18.36 8.27 -24.95
N GLU A 166 19.11 8.85 -24.00
CA GLU A 166 20.46 9.40 -24.22
C GLU A 166 21.46 8.33 -24.66
N HIS A 167 21.31 7.09 -24.18
CA HIS A 167 22.18 5.98 -24.53
C HIS A 167 21.69 5.16 -25.74
N GLY A 168 20.61 5.59 -26.41
CA GLY A 168 20.09 4.94 -27.62
C GLY A 168 19.44 3.57 -27.37
N LEU A 169 19.07 3.25 -26.13
CA LEU A 169 18.46 1.97 -25.72
C LEU A 169 16.93 1.95 -25.86
N HIS A 170 16.31 3.06 -26.24
CA HIS A 170 14.86 3.15 -26.41
C HIS A 170 14.25 2.09 -27.37
N PRO A 171 14.85 1.78 -28.53
CA PRO A 171 14.35 0.70 -29.41
C PRO A 171 14.40 -0.68 -28.75
N LEU A 172 15.39 -0.89 -27.86
CA LEU A 172 15.57 -2.13 -27.12
C LEU A 172 14.50 -2.27 -26.02
N LEU A 173 14.20 -1.18 -25.31
CA LEU A 173 13.05 -1.14 -24.38
C LEU A 173 11.74 -1.51 -25.06
N ARG A 174 11.45 -0.93 -26.24
CA ARG A 174 10.23 -1.24 -26.98
C ARG A 174 10.16 -2.70 -27.44
N ALA A 175 11.27 -3.24 -27.92
CA ALA A 175 11.32 -4.59 -28.49
C ALA A 175 11.22 -5.69 -27.43
N PHE A 176 11.86 -5.53 -26.27
CA PHE A 176 12.02 -6.62 -25.29
C PHE A 176 11.37 -6.36 -23.93
N PHE A 177 11.20 -5.10 -23.56
CA PHE A 177 10.79 -4.71 -22.21
C PHE A 177 9.46 -3.94 -22.19
N ARG A 178 8.63 -4.14 -23.22
CA ARG A 178 7.30 -3.49 -23.37
C ARG A 178 7.35 -1.97 -23.26
N GLY A 179 8.47 -1.36 -23.66
CA GLY A 179 8.70 0.09 -23.56
C GLY A 179 8.92 0.60 -22.13
N SER A 180 9.05 -0.30 -21.14
CA SER A 180 9.20 0.05 -19.74
C SER A 180 10.61 -0.22 -19.24
N TYR A 181 11.28 0.82 -18.77
CA TYR A 181 12.60 0.68 -18.16
C TYR A 181 12.54 -0.12 -16.84
N HIS A 182 11.42 -0.07 -16.10
CA HIS A 182 11.20 -0.90 -14.91
C HIS A 182 11.29 -2.39 -15.22
N VAL A 183 10.74 -2.81 -16.37
CA VAL A 183 10.78 -4.21 -16.80
C VAL A 183 12.20 -4.60 -17.21
N ALA A 184 12.95 -3.68 -17.82
CA ALA A 184 14.36 -3.89 -18.14
C ALA A 184 15.19 -4.08 -16.87
N LEU A 185 15.05 -3.18 -15.88
CA LEU A 185 15.80 -3.25 -14.62
C LEU A 185 15.41 -4.46 -13.78
N SER A 186 14.12 -4.79 -13.69
CA SER A 186 13.66 -5.99 -12.99
C SER A 186 14.20 -7.29 -13.62
N ALA A 187 14.37 -7.31 -14.95
CA ALA A 187 14.98 -8.44 -15.63
C ALA A 187 16.51 -8.48 -15.44
N CYS A 188 17.16 -7.32 -15.30
CA CYS A 188 18.61 -7.23 -15.12
C CYS A 188 19.03 -7.47 -13.66
N TYR A 189 18.24 -7.07 -12.69
CA TYR A 189 18.59 -7.13 -11.27
C TYR A 189 17.40 -7.66 -10.45
N PRO A 190 16.97 -8.91 -10.65
CA PRO A 190 15.76 -9.45 -10.01
C PRO A 190 15.81 -9.44 -8.48
N ASP A 191 17.01 -9.57 -7.91
CA ASP A 191 17.24 -9.67 -6.46
C ASP A 191 17.36 -8.30 -5.78
N PHE A 192 17.65 -7.24 -6.54
CA PHE A 192 17.96 -5.90 -6.01
C PHE A 192 16.96 -4.84 -6.45
N TYR A 193 16.40 -4.98 -7.64
CA TYR A 193 15.54 -3.98 -8.21
C TYR A 193 14.14 -4.03 -7.58
N VAL A 194 13.77 -2.94 -6.92
CA VAL A 194 12.38 -2.71 -6.53
C VAL A 194 11.80 -1.51 -7.30
N PRO A 195 10.62 -1.66 -7.94
CA PRO A 195 10.07 -0.63 -8.80
C PRO A 195 9.80 0.73 -8.12
N TRP A 196 9.61 0.72 -6.81
CA TRP A 196 9.26 1.89 -5.99
C TRP A 196 10.46 2.68 -5.45
N MET A 197 11.70 2.25 -5.70
CA MET A 197 12.89 3.08 -5.45
C MET A 197 13.11 4.12 -6.56
N GLY A 198 12.50 3.94 -7.74
CA GLY A 198 12.55 4.93 -8.81
C GLY A 198 11.59 6.10 -8.59
N SER A 199 11.81 7.22 -9.28
CA SER A 199 10.96 8.42 -9.18
C SER A 199 9.50 8.19 -9.57
N ASN A 200 9.24 7.19 -10.41
CA ASN A 200 7.90 6.77 -10.84
C ASN A 200 7.85 5.25 -10.83
N VAL A 201 6.68 4.65 -10.60
CA VAL A 201 6.42 3.22 -10.81
C VAL A 201 5.76 3.01 -12.18
N PRO A 202 5.67 1.77 -12.71
CA PRO A 202 4.88 1.50 -13.91
C PRO A 202 3.44 2.01 -13.81
N PRO A 203 2.78 2.33 -14.94
CA PRO A 203 1.35 2.63 -14.96
C PRO A 203 0.56 1.49 -14.29
N ASP A 204 -0.45 1.86 -13.51
CA ASP A 204 -1.30 0.95 -12.74
C ASP A 204 -0.56 0.00 -11.79
N TYR A 205 0.68 0.31 -11.41
CA TYR A 205 1.44 -0.57 -10.51
C TYR A 205 0.76 -0.74 -9.14
N TRP A 206 0.21 0.35 -8.60
CA TRP A 206 -0.54 0.35 -7.34
C TRP A 206 -2.03 0.09 -7.49
N SER A 207 -2.62 0.26 -8.69
CA SER A 207 -4.07 0.13 -8.92
C SER A 207 -4.48 -1.10 -9.75
N GLY A 208 -3.52 -1.81 -10.34
CA GLY A 208 -3.77 -2.93 -11.24
C GLY A 208 -4.14 -4.23 -10.53
N ARG A 209 -4.28 -5.31 -11.32
CA ARG A 209 -4.69 -6.65 -10.83
C ARG A 209 -3.80 -7.20 -9.69
N TYR A 210 -2.52 -6.85 -9.67
CA TYR A 210 -1.54 -7.32 -8.69
C TYR A 210 -1.17 -6.26 -7.64
N SER A 211 -1.97 -5.19 -7.51
CA SER A 211 -1.76 -4.07 -6.60
C SER A 211 -1.44 -4.48 -5.18
N ILE A 212 -2.28 -5.36 -4.60
CA ILE A 212 -2.12 -5.82 -3.22
C ILE A 212 -0.80 -6.57 -3.05
N GLN A 213 -0.44 -7.44 -3.99
CA GLN A 213 0.83 -8.18 -3.94
C GLN A 213 2.04 -7.24 -4.01
N HIS A 214 1.97 -6.23 -4.89
CA HIS A 214 3.02 -5.22 -5.00
C HIS A 214 3.14 -4.39 -3.72
N ALA A 215 2.01 -3.96 -3.15
CA ALA A 215 1.97 -3.20 -1.91
C ALA A 215 2.49 -4.02 -0.72
N THR A 216 2.11 -5.30 -0.62
CA THR A 216 2.63 -6.22 0.39
C THR A 216 4.13 -6.41 0.25
N LYS A 217 4.65 -6.66 -0.96
CA LYS A 217 6.09 -6.80 -1.21
C LYS A 217 6.86 -5.52 -0.85
N ALA A 218 6.29 -4.36 -1.17
CA ALA A 218 6.86 -3.06 -0.82
C ALA A 218 6.93 -2.83 0.69
N MET A 219 5.89 -3.21 1.40
CA MET A 219 5.85 -3.11 2.86
C MET A 219 6.74 -4.15 3.55
N GLN A 220 6.86 -5.37 3.00
CA GLN A 220 7.82 -6.37 3.49
C GLN A 220 9.25 -5.84 3.37
N TRP A 221 9.61 -5.32 2.19
CA TRP A 221 10.91 -4.70 1.98
C TRP A 221 11.17 -3.53 2.95
N PHE A 222 10.17 -2.68 3.21
CA PHE A 222 10.29 -1.61 4.20
C PHE A 222 10.51 -2.15 5.62
N CYS A 223 9.83 -3.24 5.98
CA CYS A 223 10.01 -3.88 7.28
C CYS A 223 11.41 -4.47 7.42
N ASP A 224 11.91 -5.15 6.39
CA ASP A 224 13.26 -5.72 6.35
C ASP A 224 14.33 -4.62 6.44
N LEU A 225 14.15 -3.50 5.73
CA LEU A 225 15.07 -2.35 5.76
C LEU A 225 15.21 -1.74 7.15
N HIS A 226 14.16 -1.78 7.96
CA HIS A 226 14.08 -1.16 9.28
C HIS A 226 14.08 -2.18 10.43
N ASP A 227 14.38 -3.46 10.16
CA ASP A 227 14.37 -4.57 11.11
C ASP A 227 13.07 -4.68 11.93
N LEU A 228 11.93 -4.48 11.27
CA LEU A 228 10.60 -4.51 11.91
C LEU A 228 10.05 -5.93 11.94
N THR A 229 10.02 -6.53 13.13
CA THR A 229 9.48 -7.89 13.34
C THR A 229 8.15 -7.91 14.08
N THR A 230 7.74 -6.77 14.66
CA THR A 230 6.52 -6.68 15.48
C THR A 230 5.68 -5.45 15.13
N VAL A 231 4.36 -5.55 15.34
CA VAL A 231 3.41 -4.43 15.18
C VAL A 231 3.81 -3.22 16.05
N GLY A 232 4.36 -3.46 17.24
CA GLY A 232 4.80 -2.41 18.16
C GLY A 232 5.90 -1.53 17.56
N GLN A 233 6.89 -2.14 16.91
CA GLN A 233 7.96 -1.42 16.21
C GLN A 233 7.41 -0.71 14.96
N ALA A 234 6.58 -1.40 14.18
CA ALA A 234 5.95 -0.86 12.98
C ALA A 234 5.14 0.40 13.28
N ARG A 235 4.44 0.45 14.42
CA ARG A 235 3.66 1.62 14.86
C ARG A 235 4.48 2.91 14.99
N SER A 236 5.74 2.82 15.44
CA SER A 236 6.61 3.99 15.58
C SER A 236 7.37 4.33 14.30
N VAL A 237 7.74 3.32 13.51
CA VAL A 237 8.64 3.49 12.36
C VAL A 237 7.89 3.71 11.05
N VAL A 238 6.72 3.10 10.87
CA VAL A 238 5.88 3.27 9.68
C VAL A 238 5.14 4.61 9.78
N THR A 239 5.85 5.68 9.44
CA THR A 239 5.31 7.04 9.36
C THR A 239 5.33 7.54 7.92
N MET A 240 4.51 8.54 7.60
CA MET A 240 4.54 9.16 6.26
C MET A 240 5.92 9.70 5.89
N SER A 241 6.66 10.24 6.87
CA SER A 241 8.03 10.74 6.64
C SER A 241 8.96 9.62 6.24
N ASN A 242 8.97 8.51 6.98
CA ASN A 242 9.86 7.38 6.70
C ASN A 242 9.47 6.68 5.39
N LEU A 243 8.17 6.49 5.14
CA LEU A 243 7.71 5.93 3.87
C LEU A 243 8.13 6.80 2.66
N LYS A 244 8.00 8.13 2.77
CA LYS A 244 8.44 9.05 1.70
C LYS A 244 9.96 9.04 1.55
N ALA A 245 10.71 8.99 2.64
CA ALA A 245 12.19 8.90 2.61
C ALA A 245 12.69 7.59 1.98
N SER A 246 11.95 6.49 2.13
CA SER A 246 12.27 5.18 1.53
C SER A 246 11.67 4.98 0.12
N GLY A 247 11.21 6.04 -0.55
CA GLY A 247 10.64 5.97 -1.91
C GLY A 247 9.19 5.48 -2.00
N LEU A 248 8.56 5.09 -0.89
CA LEU A 248 7.18 4.59 -0.83
C LEU A 248 6.11 5.70 -0.81
N GLY A 249 6.46 6.93 -1.19
CA GLY A 249 5.51 8.05 -1.25
C GLY A 249 4.32 7.79 -2.19
N GLY A 250 4.56 7.16 -3.34
CA GLY A 250 3.49 6.79 -4.28
C GLY A 250 2.54 5.73 -3.72
N LEU A 251 3.08 4.74 -2.98
CA LEU A 251 2.28 3.74 -2.28
C LEU A 251 1.44 4.40 -1.18
N ALA A 252 2.05 5.26 -0.38
CA ALA A 252 1.35 6.00 0.66
C ALA A 252 0.20 6.84 0.09
N ALA A 253 0.41 7.56 -1.01
CA ALA A 253 -0.63 8.33 -1.68
C ALA A 253 -1.78 7.43 -2.19
N HIS A 254 -1.47 6.27 -2.78
CA HIS A 254 -2.49 5.32 -3.24
C HIS A 254 -3.39 4.82 -2.10
N TYR A 255 -2.81 4.61 -0.92
CA TYR A 255 -3.55 4.23 0.28
C TYR A 255 -4.09 5.44 1.07
N HIS A 256 -4.19 6.63 0.45
CA HIS A 256 -4.69 7.86 1.09
C HIS A 256 -3.96 8.21 2.40
N GLU A 257 -2.64 8.01 2.42
CA GLU A 257 -1.76 8.24 3.58
C GLU A 257 -2.15 7.41 4.82
N ASN A 258 -2.88 6.31 4.60
CA ASN A 258 -3.32 5.40 5.64
C ASN A 258 -2.23 4.41 6.05
N THR A 259 -1.38 4.83 6.99
CA THR A 259 -0.34 3.98 7.59
C THR A 259 -0.89 2.68 8.18
N ALA A 260 -2.10 2.70 8.76
CA ALA A 260 -2.70 1.53 9.37
C ALA A 260 -2.95 0.41 8.35
N ARG A 261 -3.51 0.77 7.20
CA ARG A 261 -3.78 -0.17 6.12
C ARG A 261 -2.49 -0.71 5.50
N LEU A 262 -1.43 0.09 5.45
CA LEU A 262 -0.12 -0.36 5.00
C LEU A 262 0.53 -1.36 5.97
N ILE A 263 0.45 -1.12 7.28
CA ILE A 263 0.95 -2.05 8.31
C ILE A 263 0.21 -3.39 8.22
N GLN A 264 -1.12 -3.36 8.00
CA GLN A 264 -1.95 -4.55 7.86
C GLN A 264 -1.59 -5.46 6.67
N LEU A 265 -0.91 -4.94 5.65
CA LEU A 265 -0.47 -5.75 4.51
C LEU A 265 0.59 -6.78 4.91
N VAL A 266 1.33 -6.53 5.99
CA VAL A 266 2.41 -7.41 6.49
C VAL A 266 2.01 -8.05 7.82
N PHE A 267 1.45 -7.25 8.73
CA PHE A 267 1.01 -7.69 10.04
C PHE A 267 -0.51 -7.76 10.07
N SER A 268 -1.07 -8.90 9.68
CA SER A 268 -2.51 -9.13 9.64
C SER A 268 -3.22 -8.91 10.99
N GLU A 269 -2.49 -9.10 12.09
CA GLU A 269 -2.94 -8.89 13.46
C GLU A 269 -3.01 -7.41 13.84
N ALA A 270 -2.41 -6.49 13.05
CA ALA A 270 -2.43 -5.07 13.33
C ALA A 270 -3.86 -4.51 13.28
N ARG A 271 -4.34 -4.05 14.45
CA ARG A 271 -5.65 -3.41 14.58
C ARG A 271 -5.52 -1.90 14.34
N PRO A 272 -6.35 -1.27 13.48
CA PRO A 272 -6.22 0.14 13.14
C PRO A 272 -6.28 1.07 14.37
N TRP A 273 -7.12 0.75 15.34
CA TRP A 273 -7.28 1.50 16.60
C TRP A 273 -6.11 1.36 17.57
N ARG A 274 -5.20 0.40 17.37
CA ARG A 274 -3.97 0.26 18.17
C ARG A 274 -2.77 1.00 17.55
N LEU A 275 -2.95 1.60 16.38
CA LEU A 275 -1.92 2.31 15.63
C LEU A 275 -2.02 3.83 15.88
N LYS A 276 -0.98 4.56 15.45
CA LYS A 276 -0.87 6.00 15.73
C LYS A 276 -1.98 6.84 15.07
N HIS A 277 -2.43 6.43 13.90
CA HIS A 277 -3.48 7.11 13.14
C HIS A 277 -4.54 6.12 12.70
N VAL A 278 -5.78 6.42 13.05
CA VAL A 278 -6.96 5.70 12.56
C VAL A 278 -7.43 6.37 11.26
N PRO A 279 -7.79 5.62 10.21
CA PRO A 279 -8.18 6.20 8.92
C PRO A 279 -9.41 7.10 9.04
N HIS A 280 -9.52 8.11 8.16
CA HIS A 280 -10.74 8.92 8.06
C HIS A 280 -11.94 8.02 7.70
N GLY A 281 -13.08 8.24 8.37
CA GLY A 281 -14.31 7.46 8.19
C GLY A 281 -14.27 6.03 8.73
N PHE A 282 -13.15 5.60 9.34
CA PHE A 282 -13.04 4.25 9.90
C PHE A 282 -14.09 3.98 10.98
N TRP A 283 -14.37 4.99 11.82
CA TRP A 283 -15.32 4.89 12.92
C TRP A 283 -16.79 5.03 12.49
N ASP A 284 -17.07 5.25 11.21
CA ASP A 284 -18.44 5.35 10.70
C ASP A 284 -19.11 3.97 10.57
N SER A 285 -18.32 2.89 10.68
CA SER A 285 -18.80 1.50 10.66
C SER A 285 -19.00 0.98 12.07
N ASP A 286 -20.21 0.47 12.34
CA ASP A 286 -20.57 -0.16 13.61
C ASP A 286 -19.68 -1.36 13.93
N ASP A 287 -19.36 -2.20 12.93
CA ASP A 287 -18.47 -3.35 13.09
C ASP A 287 -17.07 -2.93 13.57
N ASN A 288 -16.51 -1.84 13.00
CA ASN A 288 -15.21 -1.33 13.44
C ASN A 288 -15.24 -0.81 14.88
N ARG A 289 -16.34 -0.15 15.27
CA ARG A 289 -16.54 0.32 16.64
C ARG A 289 -16.71 -0.85 17.60
N PHE A 290 -17.49 -1.85 17.21
CA PHE A 290 -17.69 -3.09 17.94
C PHE A 290 -16.38 -3.83 18.18
N ASP A 291 -15.62 -4.12 17.13
CA ASP A 291 -14.35 -4.84 17.25
C ASP A 291 -13.36 -4.10 18.14
N ALA A 292 -13.32 -2.76 18.06
CA ALA A 292 -12.44 -1.95 18.89
C ALA A 292 -12.83 -1.97 20.37
N LEU A 293 -14.14 -1.93 20.67
CA LEU A 293 -14.62 -1.97 22.05
C LEU A 293 -14.55 -3.38 22.65
N ASP A 294 -14.85 -4.44 21.89
CA ASP A 294 -14.70 -5.82 22.36
C ASP A 294 -13.21 -6.15 22.63
N ASP A 295 -12.31 -5.76 21.73
CA ASP A 295 -10.85 -5.89 21.92
C ASP A 295 -10.37 -5.10 23.15
N PHE A 296 -10.93 -3.91 23.38
CA PHE A 296 -10.66 -3.13 24.59
C PHE A 296 -11.13 -3.84 25.86
N LEU A 297 -12.35 -4.39 25.88
CA LEU A 297 -12.91 -5.10 27.03
C LEU A 297 -12.12 -6.37 27.36
N GLN A 298 -11.65 -7.08 26.34
CA GLN A 298 -10.69 -8.18 26.50
C GLN A 298 -9.38 -7.69 27.12
N HIS A 299 -8.82 -6.58 26.62
CA HIS A 299 -7.56 -6.02 27.10
C HIS A 299 -7.61 -5.59 28.58
N VAL A 300 -8.71 -4.96 29.02
CA VAL A 300 -8.86 -4.54 30.43
C VAL A 300 -9.30 -5.69 31.36
N GLY A 301 -9.48 -6.89 30.81
CA GLY A 301 -9.81 -8.11 31.56
C GLY A 301 -11.28 -8.26 31.93
N CYS A 302 -12.20 -7.56 31.26
CA CYS A 302 -13.64 -7.82 31.37
C CYS A 302 -14.06 -9.04 30.52
N GLY A 303 -13.30 -9.32 29.45
CA GLY A 303 -13.70 -10.29 28.43
C GLY A 303 -14.86 -9.78 27.58
N SER A 304 -15.39 -10.62 26.70
CA SER A 304 -16.54 -10.25 25.88
C SER A 304 -17.81 -10.18 26.72
N ILE A 305 -18.66 -9.21 26.39
CA ILE A 305 -19.97 -8.99 27.02
C ILE A 305 -21.14 -9.32 26.11
N VAL A 306 -20.86 -9.72 24.87
CA VAL A 306 -21.85 -9.96 23.82
C VAL A 306 -22.87 -11.01 24.28
N GLY A 307 -24.15 -10.63 24.26
CA GLY A 307 -25.26 -11.53 24.61
C GLY A 307 -25.42 -11.79 26.11
N LEU A 308 -24.65 -11.09 26.96
CA LEU A 308 -24.87 -11.14 28.41
C LEU A 308 -26.13 -10.37 28.81
N THR A 309 -26.71 -10.73 29.94
CA THR A 309 -27.73 -9.89 30.59
C THR A 309 -27.07 -8.66 31.23
N PRO A 310 -27.83 -7.60 31.57
CA PRO A 310 -27.28 -6.47 32.30
C PRO A 310 -26.58 -6.85 33.62
N GLU A 311 -27.09 -7.86 34.34
CA GLU A 311 -26.55 -8.37 35.60
C GLU A 311 -25.20 -9.05 35.36
N ALA A 312 -25.15 -9.98 34.39
CA ALA A 312 -23.91 -10.63 34.01
C ALA A 312 -22.87 -9.64 33.45
N THR A 313 -23.31 -8.55 32.81
CA THR A 313 -22.44 -7.46 32.35
C THR A 313 -21.93 -6.61 33.52
N TYR A 314 -22.77 -6.35 34.52
CA TYR A 314 -22.39 -5.63 35.73
C TYR A 314 -21.29 -6.38 36.51
N ASP A 315 -21.41 -7.72 36.61
CA ASP A 315 -20.42 -8.61 37.25
C ASP A 315 -19.05 -8.63 36.54
N LYS A 316 -18.96 -8.11 35.30
CA LYS A 316 -17.67 -7.90 34.62
C LYS A 316 -16.88 -6.71 35.17
N GLU A 317 -17.42 -5.98 36.14
CA GLU A 317 -16.75 -4.91 36.86
C GLU A 317 -16.26 -3.77 35.95
N LEU A 318 -17.02 -3.48 34.87
CA LEU A 318 -16.69 -2.42 33.91
C LEU A 318 -16.46 -1.08 34.63
N LYS A 319 -17.27 -0.78 35.64
CA LYS A 319 -17.14 0.42 36.48
C LYS A 319 -15.75 0.62 37.09
N LYS A 320 -15.03 -0.47 37.39
CA LYS A 320 -13.67 -0.42 37.98
C LYS A 320 -12.57 -0.37 36.91
N ARG A 321 -12.80 -0.99 35.74
CA ARG A 321 -11.78 -1.22 34.70
C ARG A 321 -11.83 -0.20 33.56
N VAL A 322 -13.00 0.35 33.31
CA VAL A 322 -13.29 1.22 32.17
C VAL A 322 -13.29 2.67 32.62
N SER A 323 -12.28 3.43 32.19
CA SER A 323 -12.05 4.83 32.54
C SER A 323 -11.50 5.60 31.35
N ARG A 324 -11.59 6.94 31.37
CA ARG A 324 -10.91 7.77 30.35
C ARG A 324 -9.42 7.47 30.25
N ARG A 325 -8.77 7.13 31.36
CA ARG A 325 -7.34 6.78 31.37
C ARG A 325 -7.08 5.46 30.63
N THR A 326 -7.88 4.42 30.89
CA THR A 326 -7.72 3.12 30.22
C THR A 326 -8.08 3.20 28.74
N LEU A 327 -9.13 3.94 28.37
CA LEU A 327 -9.45 4.23 26.97
C LEU A 327 -8.33 4.99 26.25
N THR A 328 -7.73 5.98 26.90
CA THR A 328 -6.62 6.76 26.32
C THR A 328 -5.36 5.92 26.17
N GLY A 329 -5.04 5.09 27.17
CA GLY A 329 -3.94 4.12 27.09
C GLY A 329 -4.13 3.09 25.98
N PHE A 330 -5.38 2.78 25.63
CA PHE A 330 -5.74 1.89 24.52
C PHE A 330 -6.03 2.63 23.21
N HIS A 331 -5.73 3.93 23.12
CA HIS A 331 -5.88 4.76 21.92
C HIS A 331 -7.32 4.96 21.40
N LEU A 332 -8.33 4.73 22.24
CA LEU A 332 -9.74 4.97 21.92
C LEU A 332 -10.22 6.39 22.22
N SER A 333 -9.32 7.32 22.59
CA SER A 333 -9.68 8.73 22.83
C SER A 333 -10.30 9.39 21.60
N ASN A 334 -9.81 9.05 20.40
CA ASN A 334 -10.34 9.63 19.18
C ASN A 334 -11.76 9.12 18.90
N LEU A 335 -12.02 7.81 19.01
CA LEU A 335 -13.37 7.24 18.90
C LEU A 335 -14.33 7.95 19.85
N LEU A 336 -13.96 8.06 21.13
CA LEU A 336 -14.76 8.71 22.16
C LEU A 336 -15.05 10.18 21.84
N ALA A 337 -14.06 10.93 21.34
CA ALA A 337 -14.20 12.34 21.04
C ALA A 337 -14.97 12.61 19.73
N SER A 338 -14.67 11.85 18.67
CA SER A 338 -15.19 12.11 17.33
C SER A 338 -16.61 11.60 17.12
N GLN A 339 -16.95 10.42 17.67
CA GLN A 339 -18.25 9.78 17.44
C GLN A 339 -19.24 10.04 18.57
N TYR A 340 -18.75 10.27 19.80
CA TYR A 340 -19.60 10.30 21.00
C TYR A 340 -19.42 11.56 21.86
N ASP A 341 -18.72 12.60 21.38
CA ASP A 341 -18.54 13.89 22.09
C ASP A 341 -18.07 13.71 23.55
N GLY A 342 -17.17 12.77 23.80
CA GLY A 342 -16.65 12.51 25.15
C GLY A 342 -17.59 11.73 26.07
N ARG A 343 -18.74 11.27 25.58
CA ARG A 343 -19.77 10.54 26.33
C ARG A 343 -19.50 9.04 26.30
N GLN A 344 -18.85 8.58 27.37
CA GLN A 344 -18.42 7.19 27.51
C GLN A 344 -19.59 6.21 27.57
N TYR A 345 -20.71 6.58 28.21
CA TYR A 345 -21.90 5.74 28.27
C TYR A 345 -22.45 5.47 26.87
N ASP A 346 -22.72 6.53 26.10
CA ASP A 346 -23.28 6.46 24.75
C ASP A 346 -22.42 5.57 23.85
N MET A 347 -21.08 5.66 23.95
CA MET A 347 -20.15 4.82 23.19
C MET A 347 -20.35 3.33 23.42
N PHE A 348 -20.55 2.89 24.67
CA PHE A 348 -20.76 1.47 24.98
C PHE A 348 -22.22 1.05 24.77
N HIS A 349 -23.17 1.92 25.07
CA HIS A 349 -24.60 1.64 24.92
C HIS A 349 -25.01 1.48 23.44
N ASP A 350 -24.43 2.28 22.54
CA ASP A 350 -24.67 2.20 21.09
C ASP A 350 -24.23 0.84 20.52
N ILE A 351 -23.10 0.31 21.00
CA ILE A 351 -22.50 -0.94 20.51
C ILE A 351 -23.03 -2.19 21.22
N PHE A 352 -23.37 -2.07 22.50
CA PHE A 352 -23.87 -3.17 23.34
C PHE A 352 -25.24 -2.81 23.93
N PRO A 353 -26.26 -2.59 23.09
CA PRO A 353 -27.59 -2.19 23.56
C PRO A 353 -28.20 -3.28 24.44
N GLY A 354 -28.85 -2.87 25.53
CA GLY A 354 -29.48 -3.79 26.49
C GLY A 354 -28.51 -4.56 27.40
N GLN A 355 -27.19 -4.40 27.23
CA GLN A 355 -26.17 -4.99 28.11
C GLN A 355 -25.57 -3.94 29.06
N ILE A 356 -25.52 -2.68 28.61
CA ILE A 356 -24.90 -1.57 29.34
C ILE A 356 -25.98 -0.67 29.94
N LEU A 357 -26.01 -0.58 31.27
CA LEU A 357 -26.89 0.33 32.00
C LEU A 357 -26.12 1.61 32.39
N PRO A 358 -26.81 2.74 32.63
CA PRO A 358 -26.17 4.00 33.01
C PRO A 358 -25.24 3.90 34.23
N TRP A 359 -25.54 2.99 35.16
CA TRP A 359 -24.77 2.75 36.38
C TRP A 359 -23.68 1.69 36.27
N THR A 360 -23.58 0.99 35.12
CA THR A 360 -22.56 -0.03 34.83
C THR A 360 -21.17 0.58 34.60
N LEU A 361 -21.11 1.84 34.16
CA LEU A 361 -19.87 2.56 33.89
C LEU A 361 -19.59 3.62 34.94
N ALA A 362 -18.30 3.91 35.16
CA ALA A 362 -17.89 5.03 36.01
C ALA A 362 -18.02 6.37 35.27
N GLN A 363 -18.11 7.46 36.04
CA GLN A 363 -18.06 8.84 35.53
C GLN A 363 -19.18 9.24 34.55
N VAL A 364 -20.25 8.45 34.46
CA VAL A 364 -21.48 8.84 33.79
C VAL A 364 -22.14 9.96 34.61
N ARG A 365 -22.32 11.13 34.01
CA ARG A 365 -22.91 12.31 34.68
C ARG A 365 -24.44 12.22 34.71
N ILE A 366 -24.98 11.13 35.25
CA ILE A 366 -26.43 10.85 35.30
C ILE A 366 -27.18 12.02 35.95
N SER A 367 -26.61 12.66 36.97
CA SER A 367 -27.24 13.80 37.67
C SER A 367 -27.43 15.05 36.82
N SER A 368 -26.86 15.11 35.61
CA SER A 368 -27.08 16.19 34.65
C SER A 368 -28.16 15.89 33.62
N TRP A 369 -28.75 14.69 33.67
CA TRP A 369 -29.82 14.30 32.76
C TRP A 369 -31.16 14.91 33.20
N PRO A 370 -32.06 15.26 32.25
CA PRO A 370 -33.36 15.85 32.58
C PRO A 370 -34.23 14.94 33.46
N ASP A 371 -34.08 13.63 33.31
CA ASP A 371 -34.80 12.54 33.96
C ASP A 371 -33.98 11.86 35.08
N ALA A 372 -32.96 12.54 35.61
CA ALA A 372 -32.01 11.97 36.57
C ALA A 372 -32.69 11.28 37.77
N GLN A 373 -33.77 11.86 38.32
CA GLN A 373 -34.53 11.25 39.42
C GLN A 373 -35.10 9.89 39.06
N GLU A 374 -35.77 9.79 37.91
CA GLU A 374 -36.36 8.55 37.42
C GLU A 374 -35.27 7.51 37.17
N VAL A 375 -34.15 7.89 36.54
CA VAL A 375 -33.01 7.00 36.32
C VAL A 375 -32.42 6.52 37.65
N GLY A 376 -32.38 7.38 38.68
CA GLY A 376 -31.96 7.00 40.03
C GLY A 376 -32.87 5.96 40.66
N VAL A 377 -34.19 6.11 40.53
CA VAL A 377 -35.18 5.14 41.01
C VAL A 377 -35.06 3.81 40.24
N ASN A 378 -34.94 3.86 38.91
CA ASN A 378 -34.74 2.68 38.08
C ASN A 378 -33.43 1.95 38.43
N ALA A 379 -32.37 2.68 38.74
CA ALA A 379 -31.11 2.10 39.22
C ALA A 379 -31.30 1.32 40.53
N MET A 380 -32.03 1.89 41.49
CA MET A 380 -32.33 1.24 42.76
C MET A 380 -33.26 0.04 42.58
N ARG A 381 -34.27 0.16 41.69
CA ARG A 381 -35.20 -0.92 41.36
C ARG A 381 -34.44 -2.11 40.78
N TRP A 382 -33.59 -1.85 39.79
CA TRP A 382 -32.75 -2.88 39.19
C TRP A 382 -31.85 -3.58 40.21
N VAL A 383 -31.23 -2.85 41.14
CA VAL A 383 -30.42 -3.48 42.20
C VAL A 383 -31.26 -4.41 43.08
N VAL A 384 -32.45 -3.96 43.48
CA VAL A 384 -33.31 -4.68 44.41
C VAL A 384 -33.99 -5.88 43.75
N GLU A 385 -34.67 -5.65 42.64
CA GLU A 385 -35.56 -6.60 41.99
C GLU A 385 -34.80 -7.51 41.02
N ASP A 386 -33.96 -6.95 40.16
CA ASP A 386 -33.34 -7.71 39.06
C ASP A 386 -32.00 -8.34 39.49
N TYR A 387 -31.12 -7.57 40.15
CA TYR A 387 -29.77 -8.01 40.49
C TYR A 387 -29.73 -8.87 41.76
N LEU A 388 -30.39 -8.43 42.84
CA LEU A 388 -30.41 -9.17 44.11
C LEU A 388 -31.63 -10.10 44.24
N GLY A 389 -32.68 -9.92 43.43
CA GLY A 389 -33.88 -10.74 43.51
C GLY A 389 -34.61 -10.65 44.85
N LEU A 390 -34.52 -9.50 45.54
CA LEU A 390 -35.08 -9.33 46.88
C LEU A 390 -36.61 -9.20 46.83
N SER A 391 -37.27 -9.92 47.72
CA SER A 391 -38.69 -9.69 47.99
C SER A 391 -38.90 -8.44 48.87
N CYS A 392 -40.10 -7.86 48.83
CA CYS A 392 -40.47 -6.72 49.70
C CYS A 392 -40.26 -7.03 51.20
N GLU A 393 -40.41 -8.29 51.62
CA GLU A 393 -40.26 -8.69 53.03
C GLU A 393 -38.79 -8.70 53.47
N GLU A 394 -37.87 -9.06 52.57
CA GLU A 394 -36.43 -9.11 52.83
C GLU A 394 -35.76 -7.74 52.73
N LEU A 395 -36.39 -6.82 51.99
CA LEU A 395 -35.84 -5.52 51.66
C LEU A 395 -35.35 -4.72 52.87
N PRO A 396 -36.12 -4.58 53.98
CA PRO A 396 -35.62 -3.89 55.15
C PRO A 396 -34.33 -4.55 55.63
N ALA A 397 -34.34 -5.86 55.84
CA ALA A 397 -33.22 -6.57 56.46
C ALA A 397 -31.90 -6.47 55.67
N VAL A 398 -31.97 -6.39 54.33
CA VAL A 398 -30.80 -6.41 53.44
C VAL A 398 -30.36 -5.01 52.97
N LEU A 399 -31.31 -4.11 52.67
CA LEU A 399 -31.02 -2.80 52.09
C LEU A 399 -30.36 -1.87 53.11
N THR A 400 -29.04 -1.71 53.00
CA THR A 400 -28.22 -0.89 53.88
C THR A 400 -27.30 0.03 53.08
N ASP A 401 -26.89 1.16 53.68
CA ASP A 401 -25.87 2.05 53.10
C ASP A 401 -24.55 1.31 52.80
N ARG A 402 -24.19 0.33 53.64
CA ARG A 402 -23.01 -0.52 53.44
C ARG A 402 -23.13 -1.37 52.17
N LEU A 403 -24.26 -2.03 51.97
CA LEU A 403 -24.54 -2.82 50.77
C LEU A 403 -24.47 -1.95 49.52
N MET A 404 -25.18 -0.82 49.51
CA MET A 404 -25.17 0.08 48.36
C MET A 404 -23.79 0.66 48.07
N LYS A 405 -22.98 0.89 49.11
CA LYS A 405 -21.57 1.28 48.94
C LYS A 405 -20.74 0.15 48.35
N ALA A 406 -20.92 -1.10 48.79
CA ALA A 406 -20.24 -2.27 48.25
C ALA A 406 -20.56 -2.49 46.75
N LEU A 407 -21.82 -2.27 46.37
CA LEU A 407 -22.29 -2.28 44.98
C LEU A 407 -21.97 -0.98 44.21
N GLY A 408 -21.26 -0.01 44.80
CA GLY A 408 -20.85 1.21 44.09
C GLY A 408 -22.01 2.15 43.69
N PHE A 409 -23.13 2.14 44.41
CA PHE A 409 -24.28 3.04 44.24
C PHE A 409 -24.26 4.24 45.20
N SER A 410 -23.20 4.40 46.00
CA SER A 410 -23.07 5.52 46.95
C SER A 410 -23.19 6.91 46.29
N GLY A 411 -22.78 7.04 45.02
CA GLY A 411 -22.91 8.28 44.27
C GLY A 411 -24.37 8.68 44.02
N ILE A 412 -25.23 7.69 43.69
CA ILE A 412 -26.67 7.90 43.49
C ILE A 412 -27.35 8.17 44.83
N MET A 413 -26.97 7.45 45.89
CA MET A 413 -27.54 7.68 47.23
C MET A 413 -27.27 9.08 47.80
N ARG A 414 -26.05 9.60 47.63
CA ARG A 414 -25.63 10.85 48.26
C ARG A 414 -26.01 12.10 47.47
N ASN A 415 -26.13 11.98 46.15
CA ASN A 415 -26.37 13.15 45.33
C ASN A 415 -27.83 13.61 45.49
N PRO A 416 -28.07 14.87 45.92
CA PRO A 416 -29.40 15.35 46.26
C PRO A 416 -30.36 15.37 45.06
N VAL A 417 -29.84 15.41 43.83
CA VAL A 417 -30.67 15.38 42.61
C VAL A 417 -31.60 14.15 42.60
N PHE A 418 -31.14 13.00 43.09
CA PHE A 418 -31.91 11.75 43.09
C PHE A 418 -32.90 11.63 44.25
N GLY A 419 -32.85 12.52 45.26
CA GLY A 419 -33.83 12.55 46.35
C GLY A 419 -33.65 11.56 47.51
N PHE A 420 -32.65 10.66 47.45
CA PHE A 420 -32.47 9.61 48.46
C PHE A 420 -31.79 10.08 49.76
N GLU A 421 -31.02 11.17 49.74
CA GLU A 421 -30.35 11.76 50.93
C GLU A 421 -29.60 10.74 51.82
N ASN A 422 -28.93 9.77 51.19
CA ASN A 422 -28.19 8.70 51.87
C ASN A 422 -29.06 7.85 52.83
N SER A 423 -30.37 7.75 52.57
CA SER A 423 -31.34 7.03 53.39
C SER A 423 -31.84 5.77 52.68
N PRO A 424 -31.55 4.56 53.21
CA PRO A 424 -32.14 3.32 52.72
C PRO A 424 -33.68 3.32 52.74
N PHE A 425 -34.28 3.96 53.74
CA PHE A 425 -35.75 4.11 53.80
C PHE A 425 -36.28 4.88 52.60
N ARG A 426 -35.65 5.99 52.20
CA ARG A 426 -36.12 6.78 51.04
C ARG A 426 -36.01 6.03 49.73
N ILE A 427 -35.06 5.10 49.61
CA ILE A 427 -34.99 4.20 48.46
C ILE A 427 -36.22 3.28 48.48
N ALA A 428 -36.49 2.64 49.62
CA ALA A 428 -37.63 1.73 49.75
C ALA A 428 -38.97 2.46 49.54
N ASP A 429 -39.15 3.67 50.06
CA ASP A 429 -40.35 4.49 49.87
C ASP A 429 -40.50 4.97 48.42
N ALA A 430 -39.40 5.22 47.71
CA ALA A 430 -39.44 5.54 46.28
C ALA A 430 -39.83 4.34 45.41
N LEU A 431 -39.43 3.13 45.80
CA LEU A 431 -39.75 1.89 45.07
C LEU A 431 -41.15 1.37 45.40
N TYR A 432 -41.54 1.44 46.68
CA TYR A 432 -42.80 0.90 47.21
C TYR A 432 -43.47 1.92 48.14
N PRO A 433 -44.04 3.00 47.57
CA PRO A 433 -44.61 4.10 48.36
C PRO A 433 -45.63 3.63 49.40
N GLY A 434 -45.44 4.04 50.65
CA GLY A 434 -46.36 3.74 51.75
C GLY A 434 -46.35 2.29 52.26
N THR A 435 -45.43 1.45 51.78
CA THR A 435 -45.29 0.05 52.24
C THR A 435 -44.47 -0.06 53.53
N PHE A 436 -43.47 0.80 53.69
CA PHE A 436 -42.53 0.76 54.80
C PHE A 436 -42.59 2.02 55.66
N THR A 437 -42.10 1.90 56.89
CA THR A 437 -41.90 3.00 57.83
C THR A 437 -40.41 3.24 58.07
N PRO A 438 -40.01 4.42 58.56
CA PRO A 438 -38.61 4.69 58.92
C PRO A 438 -38.03 3.70 59.95
N ASP A 439 -38.87 3.16 60.83
CA ASP A 439 -38.46 2.23 61.90
C ASP A 439 -38.03 0.87 61.36
N ASP A 440 -38.63 0.41 60.25
CA ASP A 440 -38.22 -0.80 59.52
C ASP A 440 -36.75 -0.72 59.08
N PHE A 441 -36.25 0.52 58.89
CA PHE A 441 -34.89 0.81 58.46
C PHE A 441 -33.92 1.23 59.59
N SER A 442 -34.33 1.14 60.85
CA SER A 442 -33.55 1.59 62.01
C SER A 442 -32.27 0.76 62.27
N ARG A 443 -31.37 1.27 63.13
CA ARG A 443 -30.05 0.64 63.41
C ARG A 443 -30.12 -0.66 64.24
N PHE A 444 -31.25 -0.93 64.89
CA PHE A 444 -31.44 -2.10 65.77
C PHE A 444 -32.26 -3.17 65.04
N ARG A 445 -31.59 -3.97 64.20
CA ARG A 445 -32.26 -5.01 63.41
C ARG A 445 -31.90 -6.41 63.93
N PRO A 446 -32.84 -7.37 63.93
CA PRO A 446 -32.49 -8.78 64.06
C PRO A 446 -31.53 -9.14 62.94
N CYS A 447 -30.40 -9.78 63.29
CA CYS A 447 -29.35 -10.12 62.35
C CYS A 447 -29.87 -11.15 61.33
N SER A 448 -30.23 -10.72 60.13
CA SER A 448 -30.44 -11.63 59.01
C SER A 448 -29.11 -11.89 58.31
N ARG A 449 -28.91 -13.13 57.85
CA ARG A 449 -27.78 -13.45 56.95
C ARG A 449 -27.94 -12.60 55.70
N ILE A 450 -26.99 -11.70 55.47
CA ILE A 450 -26.85 -11.06 54.17
C ILE A 450 -26.58 -12.20 53.18
N PRO A 451 -27.28 -12.25 52.02
CA PRO A 451 -26.96 -13.24 50.99
C PRO A 451 -25.45 -13.17 50.70
N ASP A 452 -24.83 -14.33 50.46
CA ASP A 452 -23.39 -14.45 50.20
C ASP A 452 -23.09 -13.91 48.79
N CYS A 453 -23.37 -12.63 48.56
CA CYS A 453 -22.94 -11.90 47.39
C CYS A 453 -21.47 -11.62 47.62
N GLY A 454 -20.56 -12.23 46.86
CA GLY A 454 -19.09 -12.11 46.98
C GLY A 454 -18.48 -10.68 46.93
N TYR A 455 -19.31 -9.64 47.07
CA TYR A 455 -19.00 -8.24 47.25
C TYR A 455 -18.78 -7.81 48.73
N LEU A 456 -19.08 -8.67 49.70
CA LEU A 456 -18.91 -8.36 51.14
C LEU A 456 -17.62 -8.90 51.77
N SER A 457 -16.80 -9.61 51.01
CA SER A 457 -15.46 -10.03 51.44
C SER A 457 -14.43 -8.92 51.18
N SER A 458 -14.35 -7.96 52.12
CA SER A 458 -13.15 -7.13 52.37
C SER A 458 -13.12 -6.66 53.82
#